data_AF-A0A0N1H3F3-F1
#
_entry.id   AF-A0A0N1H3F3-F1
#
_cell.length_a   1.000
_cell.length_b   1.000
_cell.length_c   1.000
_cell.angle_alpha   90.00
_cell.angle_beta   90.00
_cell.angle_gamma   90.00
#
_symmetry.space_group_name_H-M   'P 1'
#
loop_
_entity.id
_entity.type
_entity.pdbx_description
1 polymer ?
#
loop_
_entity_poly.entity_id
_entity_poly.type
_entity_poly.pdbx_seq_one_letter_code
_entity_poly.pdbx_strand_id
1 'polypeptide(L)'
;MGPSQDNNAEAYLDASFRTWLEKLMRKHHVPGFSVAVVSQGQIHADGYGLALLPDVKAKGDTLFPMCSTTKSFTCALLGILIAEAQSKTPSSKTYPGLDVLKDRGWQTPVTQILPQASSPHPSS
;
A
#
# COMPACT_ATOMS: atom_id res chain seq x y z
N MET A 1 -25.00 24.42 0.93
CA MET A 1 -24.45 24.02 -0.38
C MET A 1 -23.94 22.61 -0.22
N GLY A 2 -24.79 21.61 -0.52
CA GLY A 2 -24.45 20.19 -0.30
C GLY A 2 -23.38 19.73 -1.29
N PRO A 3 -22.60 18.69 -0.96
CA PRO A 3 -21.63 18.14 -1.89
C PRO A 3 -22.39 17.69 -3.15
N SER A 4 -21.99 18.27 -4.27
CA SER A 4 -22.40 17.88 -5.61
C SER A 4 -22.11 16.40 -5.77
N GLN A 5 -23.17 15.59 -5.88
CA GLN A 5 -23.09 14.23 -6.39
C GLN A 5 -22.50 14.30 -7.80
N ASP A 6 -21.21 14.02 -7.87
CA ASP A 6 -20.53 13.57 -9.06
C ASP A 6 -21.13 12.23 -9.49
N ASN A 7 -22.17 12.33 -10.31
CA ASN A 7 -22.84 11.24 -11.03
C ASN A 7 -21.93 10.52 -12.05
N ASN A 8 -20.61 10.50 -11.80
CA ASN A 8 -19.58 9.86 -12.59
C ASN A 8 -18.84 8.78 -11.79
N ALA A 9 -19.42 8.31 -10.68
CA ALA A 9 -19.09 7.02 -10.09
C ALA A 9 -19.61 5.86 -10.97
N GLU A 10 -19.42 5.98 -12.30
CA GLU A 10 -19.40 4.80 -13.14
C GLU A 10 -18.32 3.87 -12.57
N ALA A 11 -18.68 2.61 -12.38
CA ALA A 11 -17.83 1.63 -11.72
C ALA A 11 -16.40 1.72 -12.26
N TYR A 12 -15.42 2.07 -11.41
CA TYR A 12 -14.00 2.12 -11.81
C TYR A 12 -13.51 0.81 -12.47
N LEU A 13 -14.23 -0.28 -12.21
CA LEU A 13 -14.04 -1.63 -12.73
C LEU A 13 -15.22 -2.02 -13.64
N ASP A 14 -15.54 -1.19 -14.63
CA ASP A 14 -16.63 -1.42 -15.58
C ASP A 14 -16.30 -2.50 -16.63
N ALA A 15 -17.27 -2.75 -17.53
CA ALA A 15 -17.11 -3.73 -18.60
C ALA A 15 -16.00 -3.34 -19.61
N SER A 16 -15.75 -2.05 -19.82
CA SER A 16 -14.71 -1.57 -20.73
C SER A 16 -13.32 -1.86 -20.17
N PHE A 17 -13.10 -1.58 -18.88
CA PHE A 17 -11.89 -1.91 -18.14
C PHE A 17 -11.65 -3.42 -18.15
N ARG A 18 -12.68 -4.22 -17.84
CA ARG A 18 -12.59 -5.69 -17.91
C ARG A 18 -12.13 -6.18 -19.28
N THR A 19 -12.71 -5.66 -20.36
CA THR A 19 -12.37 -6.08 -21.73
C THR A 19 -10.92 -5.73 -22.09
N TRP A 20 -10.46 -4.55 -21.69
CA TRP A 20 -9.06 -4.13 -21.86
C TRP A 20 -8.12 -5.04 -21.08
N LEU A 21 -8.47 -5.33 -19.85
CA LEU A 21 -7.69 -6.10 -18.90
C LEU A 21 -7.58 -7.58 -19.33
N GLU A 22 -8.66 -8.18 -19.85
CA GLU A 22 -8.65 -9.52 -20.47
C GLU A 22 -7.74 -9.60 -21.71
N LYS A 23 -7.66 -8.53 -22.53
CA LYS A 23 -6.71 -8.48 -23.66
C LYS A 23 -5.26 -8.45 -23.16
N LEU A 24 -5.01 -7.72 -22.07
CA LEU A 24 -3.68 -7.64 -21.45
C LEU A 24 -3.27 -8.99 -20.85
N MET A 25 -4.17 -9.71 -20.17
CA MET A 25 -3.95 -11.07 -19.67
C MET A 25 -3.47 -12.01 -20.76
N ARG A 26 -4.20 -12.03 -21.89
CA ARG A 26 -3.88 -12.89 -23.02
C ARG A 26 -2.52 -12.54 -23.61
N LYS A 27 -2.20 -11.24 -23.73
CA LYS A 27 -0.91 -10.78 -24.24
C LYS A 27 0.26 -11.21 -23.35
N HIS A 28 0.09 -11.16 -22.03
CA HIS A 28 1.15 -11.46 -21.06
C HIS A 28 1.08 -12.87 -20.47
N HIS A 29 0.16 -13.72 -20.95
CA HIS A 29 -0.05 -15.09 -20.46
C HIS A 29 -0.25 -15.17 -18.94
N VAL A 30 -0.95 -14.20 -18.36
CA VAL A 30 -1.21 -14.14 -16.91
C VAL A 30 -2.49 -14.91 -16.59
N PRO A 31 -2.47 -15.88 -15.66
CA PRO A 31 -3.64 -16.71 -15.34
C PRO A 31 -4.77 -15.96 -14.61
N GLY A 32 -4.43 -14.97 -13.79
CA GLY A 32 -5.39 -14.15 -13.07
C GLY A 32 -4.76 -13.01 -12.29
N PHE A 33 -5.57 -12.03 -11.91
CA PHE A 33 -5.23 -10.94 -11.00
C PHE A 33 -6.46 -10.42 -10.29
N SER A 34 -6.23 -9.67 -9.21
CA SER A 34 -7.26 -8.92 -8.51
C SER A 34 -6.86 -7.45 -8.47
N VAL A 35 -7.81 -6.56 -8.71
CA VAL A 35 -7.60 -5.11 -8.75
C VAL A 35 -8.56 -4.46 -7.77
N ALA A 36 -8.03 -3.55 -6.95
CA ALA A 36 -8.82 -2.75 -6.02
C ALA A 36 -8.52 -1.25 -6.23
N VAL A 37 -9.59 -0.45 -6.26
CA VAL A 37 -9.54 1.02 -6.39
C VAL A 37 -10.21 1.61 -5.16
N VAL A 38 -9.52 2.54 -4.49
CA VAL A 38 -10.06 3.30 -3.36
C VAL A 38 -10.30 4.74 -3.83
N SER A 39 -11.54 5.19 -3.81
CA SER A 39 -11.93 6.55 -4.20
C SER A 39 -13.02 7.07 -3.28
N GLN A 40 -12.86 8.30 -2.79
CA GLN A 40 -13.84 8.97 -1.91
C GLN A 40 -14.29 8.13 -0.70
N GLY A 41 -13.37 7.34 -0.13
CA GLY A 41 -13.68 6.45 1.00
C GLY A 41 -14.42 5.16 0.63
N GLN A 42 -14.71 4.94 -0.66
CA GLN A 42 -15.28 3.69 -1.17
C GLN A 42 -14.19 2.80 -1.76
N ILE A 43 -14.36 1.48 -1.58
CA ILE A 43 -13.44 0.46 -2.09
C ILE A 43 -14.19 -0.36 -3.14
N HIS A 44 -13.64 -0.39 -4.35
CA HIS A 44 -14.11 -1.25 -5.43
C HIS A 44 -13.04 -2.30 -5.71
N ALA A 45 -13.33 -3.58 -5.50
CA ALA A 45 -12.40 -4.67 -5.73
C ALA A 45 -13.04 -5.75 -6.59
N ASP A 46 -12.32 -6.23 -7.61
CA ASP A 46 -12.79 -7.31 -8.47
C ASP A 46 -11.63 -8.26 -8.83
N GLY A 47 -11.99 -9.50 -9.17
CA GLY A 47 -11.07 -10.56 -9.55
C GLY A 47 -11.30 -11.01 -10.98
N TYR A 48 -10.21 -11.26 -11.71
CA TYR A 48 -10.25 -11.60 -13.13
C TYR A 48 -9.42 -12.86 -13.40
N GLY A 49 -9.97 -13.78 -14.18
CA GLY A 49 -9.36 -15.07 -14.49
C GLY A 49 -9.30 -15.99 -13.27
N LEU A 50 -8.14 -16.62 -13.05
CA LEU A 50 -7.95 -17.69 -12.08
C LEU A 50 -6.93 -17.30 -10.99
N ALA A 51 -7.33 -17.50 -9.73
CA ALA A 51 -6.44 -17.42 -8.57
C ALA A 51 -5.47 -18.61 -8.52
N LEU A 52 -5.96 -19.80 -8.88
CA LEU A 52 -5.21 -21.04 -8.85
C LEU A 52 -5.68 -21.95 -9.99
N LEU A 53 -4.73 -22.54 -10.71
CA LEU A 53 -5.04 -23.54 -11.72
C LEU A 53 -5.47 -24.87 -11.05
N PRO A 54 -6.37 -25.64 -11.67
CA PRO A 54 -6.95 -25.43 -13.00
C PRO A 54 -8.18 -24.49 -13.08
N ASP A 55 -8.91 -24.28 -11.99
CA ASP A 55 -10.31 -23.81 -12.08
C ASP A 55 -10.77 -22.93 -10.90
N VAL A 56 -9.85 -22.45 -10.04
CA VAL A 56 -10.20 -21.51 -8.96
C VAL A 56 -10.23 -20.08 -9.51
N LYS A 57 -11.41 -19.47 -9.56
CA LYS A 57 -11.57 -18.08 -10.01
C LYS A 57 -10.95 -17.07 -9.04
N ALA A 58 -10.32 -16.04 -9.58
CA ALA A 58 -9.86 -14.90 -8.80
C ALA A 58 -11.04 -14.06 -8.31
N LYS A 59 -10.91 -13.50 -7.12
CA LYS A 59 -11.85 -12.59 -6.45
C LYS A 59 -11.08 -11.40 -5.87
N GLY A 60 -11.78 -10.32 -5.56
CA GLY A 60 -11.15 -9.12 -4.95
C GLY A 60 -10.38 -9.40 -3.66
N ASP A 61 -10.72 -10.48 -2.94
CA ASP A 61 -10.11 -10.93 -1.68
C ASP A 61 -9.08 -12.07 -1.87
N THR A 62 -8.71 -12.41 -3.11
CA THR A 62 -7.70 -13.45 -3.37
C THR A 62 -6.32 -13.04 -2.87
N LEU A 63 -5.69 -13.92 -2.09
CA LEU A 63 -4.34 -13.68 -1.56
C LEU A 63 -3.28 -14.03 -2.59
N PHE A 64 -2.41 -13.06 -2.88
CA PHE A 64 -1.23 -13.25 -3.74
C PHE A 64 0.05 -13.01 -2.93
N PRO A 65 1.17 -13.68 -3.28
CA PRO A 65 2.45 -13.40 -2.67
C PRO A 65 2.87 -11.95 -2.94
N MET A 66 3.08 -11.17 -1.88
CA MET A 66 3.35 -9.72 -1.97
C MET A 66 4.78 -9.37 -2.41
N CYS A 67 5.67 -10.35 -2.60
CA CYS A 67 7.05 -10.17 -3.07
C CYS A 67 7.73 -8.91 -2.49
N SER A 68 8.13 -7.95 -3.33
CA SER A 68 8.78 -6.71 -2.89
C SER A 68 7.84 -5.66 -2.30
N THR A 69 6.54 -5.77 -2.48
CA THR A 69 5.54 -4.89 -1.84
C THR A 69 5.62 -4.99 -0.30
N THR A 70 6.10 -6.12 0.22
CA THR A 70 6.41 -6.29 1.65
C THR A 70 7.36 -5.22 2.19
N LYS A 71 8.26 -4.66 1.37
CA LYS A 71 9.19 -3.58 1.78
C LYS A 71 8.42 -2.35 2.26
N SER A 72 7.37 -1.95 1.55
CA SER A 72 6.55 -0.79 1.91
C SER A 72 5.81 -1.01 3.23
N PHE A 73 5.30 -2.23 3.47
CA PHE A 73 4.68 -2.58 4.76
C PHE A 73 5.66 -2.48 5.92
N THR A 74 6.88 -3.02 5.77
CA THR A 74 7.94 -2.88 6.78
C THR A 74 8.31 -1.41 7.01
N CYS A 75 8.37 -0.62 5.95
CA CYS A 75 8.66 0.81 6.00
C CYS A 75 7.56 1.59 6.75
N ALA A 76 6.29 1.27 6.49
CA ALA A 76 5.15 1.87 7.17
C ALA A 76 5.15 1.53 8.67
N LEU A 77 5.41 0.26 9.02
CA LEU A 77 5.55 -0.16 10.41
C LEU A 77 6.67 0.59 11.12
N LEU A 78 7.83 0.75 10.46
CA LEU A 78 8.94 1.54 10.99
C LEU A 78 8.55 3.01 11.19
N GLY A 79 7.81 3.60 10.26
CA GLY A 79 7.27 4.96 10.39
C GLY A 79 6.35 5.12 11.60
N ILE A 80 5.44 4.18 11.83
CA ILE A 80 4.55 4.16 13.01
C ILE A 80 5.39 4.08 14.30
N LEU A 81 6.38 3.19 14.36
CA LEU A 81 7.25 3.04 15.54
C LEU A 81 8.03 4.33 15.84
N ILE A 82 8.52 5.02 14.82
CA ILE A 82 9.22 6.31 14.99
C ILE A 82 8.25 7.38 15.50
N ALA A 83 7.05 7.49 14.92
CA ALA A 83 6.05 8.45 15.34
C ALA A 83 5.61 8.23 16.81
N GLU A 84 5.44 6.97 17.23
CA GLU A 84 5.14 6.63 18.62
C GLU A 84 6.29 6.94 19.58
N ALA A 85 7.54 6.74 19.16
CA ALA A 85 8.69 7.08 19.99
C ALA A 85 8.85 8.61 20.13
N GLN A 86 8.62 9.37 19.05
CA GLN A 86 8.66 10.84 19.07
C GLN A 86 7.56 11.43 19.96
N SER A 87 6.37 10.82 20.00
CA SER A 87 5.28 11.29 20.88
C SER A 87 5.55 11.01 22.36
N LYS A 88 6.27 9.94 22.69
CA LYS A 88 6.59 9.56 24.08
C LYS A 88 7.83 10.28 24.64
N THR A 89 8.80 10.63 23.79
CA THR A 89 10.03 11.33 24.22
C THR A 89 10.41 12.45 23.24
N PRO A 90 9.80 13.65 23.34
CA PRO A 90 10.07 14.75 22.40
C PRO A 90 11.51 15.30 22.45
N SER A 91 12.28 14.99 23.50
CA SER A 91 13.64 15.52 23.71
C SER A 91 14.75 14.47 23.64
N SER A 92 14.42 13.18 23.48
CA SER A 92 15.41 12.10 23.44
C SER A 92 15.66 11.66 22.00
N LYS A 93 16.85 11.94 21.45
CA LYS A 93 17.32 11.41 20.15
C LYS A 93 17.66 9.90 20.22
N THR A 94 17.14 9.20 21.22
CA THR A 94 17.41 7.80 21.50
C THR A 94 16.11 7.04 21.29
N TYR A 95 16.10 6.21 20.26
CA TYR A 95 14.95 5.39 19.88
C TYR A 95 15.21 3.98 20.42
N PRO A 96 14.71 3.61 21.63
CA PRO A 96 14.98 2.31 22.22
C PRO A 96 14.45 1.22 21.26
N GLY A 97 15.38 0.49 20.64
CA GLY A 97 15.11 -0.50 19.58
C GLY A 97 15.87 -0.27 18.28
N LEU A 98 16.15 0.99 17.89
CA LEU A 98 17.01 1.33 16.75
C LEU A 98 18.49 1.34 17.11
N ASP A 99 18.83 1.42 18.40
CA ASP A 99 20.22 1.36 18.84
C ASP A 99 20.86 0.00 18.50
N VAL A 100 20.07 -1.07 18.41
CA VAL A 100 20.52 -2.37 17.87
C VAL A 100 21.03 -2.26 16.42
N LEU A 101 20.49 -1.35 15.61
CA LEU A 101 20.97 -1.12 14.25
C LEU A 101 22.31 -0.37 14.28
N LYS A 102 22.47 0.62 15.16
CA LYS A 102 23.74 1.33 15.35
C LYS A 102 24.83 0.39 15.90
N ASP A 103 24.49 -0.45 16.87
CA ASP A 103 25.37 -1.45 17.48
C ASP A 103 25.81 -2.51 16.46
N ARG A 104 25.03 -2.73 15.41
CA ARG A 104 25.35 -3.60 14.26
C ARG A 104 26.03 -2.88 13.09
N GLY A 105 26.48 -1.63 13.29
CA GLY A 105 27.26 -0.89 12.30
C GLY A 105 26.45 -0.18 11.22
N TRP A 106 25.13 -0.03 11.40
CA TRP A 106 24.28 0.70 10.46
C TRP A 106 24.47 2.22 10.60
N GLN A 107 25.22 2.83 9.68
CA GLN A 107 25.56 4.26 9.71
C GLN A 107 24.54 5.15 9.01
N THR A 108 23.66 4.58 8.18
CA THR A 108 22.68 5.32 7.39
C THR A 108 21.49 5.75 8.28
N PRO A 109 21.21 7.06 8.42
CA PRO A 109 20.04 7.53 9.16
C PRO A 109 18.75 6.97 8.54
N VAL A 110 17.80 6.50 9.36
CA VAL A 110 16.52 5.97 8.87
C VAL A 110 15.74 7.00 8.03
N THR A 111 15.97 8.29 8.26
CA THR A 111 15.45 9.40 7.46
C THR A 111 15.92 9.41 6.00
N GLN A 112 17.02 8.73 5.64
CA GLN A 112 17.44 8.57 4.24
C GLN A 112 16.67 7.45 3.51
N ILE A 113 16.05 6.53 4.25
CA ILE A 113 15.19 5.46 3.71
C ILE A 113 13.73 5.94 3.68
N LEU A 114 13.37 6.77 4.66
CA LEU A 114 12.05 7.39 4.84
C LEU A 114 12.17 8.91 4.92
N PRO A 115 12.19 9.62 3.77
CA PRO A 115 12.35 11.07 3.74
C PRO A 115 11.28 11.84 4.53
N GLN A 116 10.08 11.27 4.69
CA GLN A 116 8.95 11.92 5.37
C GLN A 116 8.95 11.79 6.89
N ALA A 117 9.86 11.03 7.49
CA ALA A 117 9.93 10.86 8.95
C ALA A 117 10.52 12.09 9.69
N SER A 118 10.97 13.13 8.96
CA SER A 118 11.68 14.28 9.53
C SER A 118 10.99 15.64 9.37
N SER A 119 9.72 15.70 8.95
CA SER A 119 9.03 17.00 8.91
C SER A 119 8.46 17.35 10.30
N PRO A 120 8.96 18.39 11.00
CA PRO A 120 8.24 18.93 12.14
C PRO A 120 6.93 19.54 11.65
N HIS A 121 5.82 19.16 12.29
CA HIS A 121 4.53 19.79 12.10
C HIS A 121 4.64 21.27 12.52
N PRO A 122 4.24 22.25 11.69
CA PRO A 122 4.15 23.63 12.15
C PRO A 122 3.08 23.70 13.24
N SER A 123 3.50 24.06 14.45
CA SER A 123 2.64 24.49 15.54
C SER A 123 1.98 25.81 15.14
N SER A 124 0.65 25.84 15.11
CA SER A 124 -0.14 27.08 15.12
C SER A 124 -0.15 27.69 16.53
#